data_AF-A0A429A163-F1
#
_entry.id   AF-A0A429A163-F1
#
_cell.length_a   1.000
_cell.length_b   1.000
_cell.length_c   1.000
_cell.angle_alpha   90.00
_cell.angle_beta   90.00
_cell.angle_gamma   90.00
#
_symmetry.space_group_name_H-M   'P 1'
#
loop_
_entity.id
_entity.type
_entity.pdbx_description
1 polymer ?
#
loop_
_entity_poly.entity_id
_entity_poly.type
_entity_poly.pdbx_seq_one_letter_code
_entity_poly.pdbx_strand_id
1 'polypeptide(L)' 'MNADVPLLVIVDAANVVGSVPDGWWRDRRGAAERLRDRLAADGVP' A
#
# COMPACT_ATOMS: atom_id res chain seq x y z
N MET A 1 1.65 10.16 28.28
CA MET A 1 1.70 9.89 26.83
C MET A 1 0.54 8.94 26.54
N ASN A 2 -0.44 9.37 25.75
CA ASN A 2 -1.67 8.60 25.52
C ASN A 2 -1.32 7.32 24.77
N ALA A 3 -1.35 6.18 25.48
CA ALA A 3 -1.10 4.86 24.91
C ALA A 3 -2.28 4.33 24.07
N ASP A 4 -3.41 5.05 24.01
CA ASP A 4 -4.65 4.65 23.34
C ASP A 4 -4.83 5.18 21.91
N VAL A 5 -3.81 5.83 21.33
CA VAL A 5 -3.89 6.24 19.91
C VAL A 5 -3.42 5.07 19.03
N PRO A 6 -4.27 4.52 18.16
CA PRO A 6 -3.86 3.45 17.26
C PRO A 6 -2.75 3.93 16.33
N LEU A 7 -1.80 3.03 16.03
CA LEU A 7 -0.71 3.29 15.11
C LEU A 7 -1.25 3.63 13.72
N LEU A 8 -0.89 4.80 13.20
CA LEU A 8 -1.18 5.21 11.82
C LEU A 8 0.08 5.09 10.98
N VAL A 9 0.01 4.32 9.90
CA VAL A 9 1.09 4.17 8.92
C VAL A 9 0.67 4.82 7.61
N ILE A 10 1.55 5.63 7.03
CA ILE A 10 1.37 6.23 5.70
C ILE A 10 2.29 5.53 4.72
N VAL A 11 1.74 5.04 3.61
CA VAL A 11 2.45 4.28 2.59
C VAL A 11 2.42 5.04 1.28
N ASP A 12 3.59 5.24 0.67
CA ASP A 12 3.68 5.72 -0.72
C ASP A 12 3.43 4.55 -1.69
N ALA A 13 2.24 4.53 -2.28
CA ALA A 13 1.85 3.50 -3.23
C ALA A 13 2.75 3.44 -4.46
N ALA A 14 3.22 4.58 -4.98
CA ALA A 14 4.04 4.61 -6.20
C ALA A 14 5.42 3.99 -5.96
N ASN A 15 6.01 4.26 -4.80
CA ASN A 15 7.28 3.64 -4.42
C ASN A 15 7.14 2.12 -4.20
N VAL A 16 6.00 1.67 -3.65
CA VAL A 16 5.75 0.23 -3.44
C VAL A 16 5.52 -0.49 -4.76
N VAL A 17 4.56 -0.06 -5.58
CA VAL A 17 4.27 -0.74 -6.87
C VAL A 17 5.45 -0.65 -7.82
N GLY A 18 6.24 0.42 -7.75
CA GLY A 18 7.46 0.62 -8.53
C GLY A 18 8.61 -0.33 -8.20
N SER A 19 8.57 -1.01 -7.05
CA SER A 19 9.63 -1.93 -6.62
C SER A 19 9.65 -3.25 -7.39
N VAL A 20 8.56 -3.59 -8.08
CA VAL A 20 8.43 -4.82 -8.87
C VAL A 20 8.15 -4.47 -10.34
N PRO A 21 8.93 -4.98 -11.31
CA PRO A 21 8.73 -4.71 -12.72
C PRO A 21 7.61 -5.58 -13.33
N ASP A 22 6.41 -5.54 -12.75
CA ASP A 22 5.24 -6.34 -13.16
C ASP A 22 4.41 -5.71 -14.29
N GLY A 23 4.84 -4.56 -14.80
CA GLY A 23 4.12 -3.80 -15.83
C GLY A 23 3.05 -2.83 -15.28
N TRP A 24 3.05 -2.53 -13.98
CA TRP A 24 2.13 -1.60 -13.31
C TRP A 24 1.88 -0.28 -14.05
N TRP A 25 2.87 0.22 -14.80
CA TRP A 25 2.76 1.48 -15.53
C TRP A 25 1.67 1.48 -16.60
N ARG A 26 1.28 0.30 -17.12
CA ARG A 26 0.18 0.15 -18.09
C ARG A 26 -1.20 0.38 -17.48
N ASP A 27 -1.33 0.10 -16.18
CA ASP A 27 -2.57 0.28 -15.41
C ASP A 27 -2.22 0.71 -13.98
N ARG A 28 -1.90 2.01 -13.84
CA ARG A 28 -1.48 2.59 -12.56
C ARG A 28 -2.58 2.55 -11.51
N ARG A 29 -3.83 2.76 -11.93
CA ARG A 29 -4.99 2.75 -11.04
C ARG A 29 -5.22 1.35 -10.48
N GLY A 30 -5.28 0.34 -11.34
CA GLY A 30 -5.47 -1.03 -10.88
C GLY A 30 -4.30 -1.51 -10.03
N ALA A 31 -3.07 -1.06 -10.30
CA ALA A 31 -1.92 -1.36 -9.43
C ALA A 31 -2.11 -0.81 -8.00
N ALA A 32 -2.57 0.44 -7.87
CA ALA A 32 -2.88 1.03 -6.57
C ALA A 32 -4.07 0.34 -5.86
N GLU A 33 -5.12 -0.02 -6.61
CA GLU A 33 -6.28 -0.75 -6.07
C GLU A 33 -5.86 -2.12 -5.52
N ARG A 34 -5.05 -2.89 -6.26
CA ARG A 34 -4.51 -4.17 -5.79
C ARG A 34 -3.64 -4.04 -4.54
N LEU A 35 -2.81 -3.00 -4.45
CA LEU A 35 -2.02 -2.73 -3.24
C LEU A 35 -2.92 -2.43 -2.05
N ARG A 36 -3.90 -1.53 -2.21
CA ARG A 36 -4.87 -1.20 -1.16
C ARG A 36 -5.60 -2.45 -0.66
N ASP A 37 -6.10 -3.27 -1.57
CA ASP A 37 -6.90 -4.45 -1.22
C ASP A 37 -6.06 -5.48 -0.47
N ARG A 38 -4.79 -5.63 -0.83
CA ARG A 38 -3.86 -6.50 -0.11
C ARG A 38 -3.52 -5.98 1.28
N LEU A 39 -3.30 -4.67 1.44
CA LEU A 39 -3.10 -4.06 2.76
C LEU A 39 -4.35 -4.18 3.64
N ALA A 40 -5.54 -4.09 3.06
CA ALA A 40 -6.80 -4.28 3.80
C ALA A 40 -7.02 -5.74 4.25
N ALA A 41 -6.55 -6.71 3.45
CA ALA A 41 -6.67 -8.13 3.76
C ALA A 41 -5.59 -8.63 4.73
N ASP A 42 -4.32 -8.27 4.48
CA ASP A 42 -3.16 -8.84 5.17
C ASP A 42 -2.64 -7.92 6.29
N GLY A 43 -2.99 -6.64 6.27
CA GLY A 43 -2.41 -5.61 7.13
C GLY A 43 -1.01 -5.17 6.67
N VAL A 44 -0.38 -4.36 7.50
CA VAL A 44 1.06 -4.04 7.41
C VAL A 44 1.77 -4.97 8.41
N PRO A 45 2.90 -5.61 8.07
CA PRO A 45 3.71 -6.36 9.04
C PRO A 45 4.03 -5.55 10.30
#